data_AF-S8FMG2-F1
#
_entry.id   AF-S8FMG2-F1
#
_cell.length_a   1.000
_cell.length_b   1.000
_cell.length_c   1.000
_cell.angle_alpha   90.00
_cell.angle_beta   90.00
_cell.angle_gamma   90.00
#
_symmetry.space_group_name_H-M   'P 1'
#
loop_
_entity.id
_entity.type
_entity.pdbx_description
1 polymer ?
#
loop_
_entity_poly.entity_id
_entity_poly.type
_entity_poly.pdbx_seq_one_letter_code
_entity_poly.pdbx_strand_id
1 'polypeptide(L)'
;MADSGEGSNIWSWITGAVGMVFVLPPILMAIMSQTPLRKIKQLDNKIRETRAFLDDVEDKRILRDGPYIALCRRRLTALELEAGVLKLSAYAAGTTGQQLQGLLTGLSISIHSLGQIVNALRAEIAEAISKEDRQRRPGMQAPPPPPPHSASESLRSFLADEDTEVGRRSVDIADLSDLQLRILEIHAASDTPDEWAPGPL
;
A
#
# COMPACT_ATOMS: atom_id res chain seq x y z
N MET A 1 -30.88 25.70 -51.54
CA MET A 1 -30.50 24.51 -50.74
C MET A 1 -29.07 24.74 -50.31
N ALA A 2 -28.88 25.23 -49.09
CA ALA A 2 -27.57 25.59 -48.56
C ALA A 2 -27.15 24.51 -47.56
N ASP A 3 -26.03 23.84 -47.86
CA ASP A 3 -25.28 23.00 -46.94
C ASP A 3 -24.85 23.85 -45.74
N SER A 4 -25.59 23.72 -44.63
CA SER A 4 -25.30 24.44 -43.37
C SER A 4 -24.91 23.46 -42.25
N GLY A 5 -24.61 22.21 -42.60
CA GLY A 5 -24.39 21.12 -41.63
C GLY A 5 -22.94 20.94 -41.16
N GLU A 6 -21.95 21.33 -41.95
CA GLU A 6 -20.55 20.94 -41.66
C GLU A 6 -19.83 21.86 -40.66
N GLY A 7 -20.21 23.15 -40.57
CA GLY A 7 -19.52 24.11 -39.69
C GLY A 7 -19.78 23.91 -38.18
N SER A 8 -20.88 23.25 -37.81
CA SER A 8 -21.30 23.06 -36.42
C SER A 8 -20.40 22.10 -35.63
N ASN A 9 -19.89 21.05 -36.30
CA ASN A 9 -19.17 19.97 -35.64
C ASN A 9 -17.74 20.39 -35.21
N ILE A 10 -17.11 21.31 -35.93
CA ILE A 10 -15.73 21.76 -35.67
C ILE A 10 -15.67 22.55 -34.34
N TRP A 11 -16.63 23.44 -34.10
CA TRP A 11 -16.67 24.26 -32.88
C TRP A 11 -16.91 23.43 -31.61
N SER A 12 -17.68 22.34 -31.71
CA SER A 12 -17.89 21.42 -30.59
C SER A 12 -16.60 20.68 -30.21
N TRP A 13 -15.80 20.24 -31.18
CA TRP A 13 -14.55 19.55 -30.89
C TRP A 13 -13.47 20.49 -30.32
N ILE A 14 -13.37 21.71 -30.84
CA ILE A 14 -12.44 22.73 -30.34
C ILE A 14 -12.80 23.13 -28.90
N THR A 15 -14.08 23.42 -28.61
CA THR A 15 -14.50 23.78 -27.25
C THR A 15 -14.29 22.62 -26.26
N GLY A 16 -14.49 21.37 -26.69
CA GLY A 16 -14.17 20.18 -25.89
C GLY A 16 -12.68 20.02 -25.60
N ALA A 17 -11.82 20.17 -26.61
CA ALA A 17 -10.36 20.08 -26.46
C ALA A 17 -9.82 21.19 -25.55
N VAL A 18 -10.29 22.43 -25.74
CA VAL A 18 -9.93 23.55 -24.87
C VAL A 18 -10.37 23.28 -23.43
N GLY A 19 -11.60 22.81 -23.21
CA GLY A 19 -12.08 22.43 -21.88
C GLY A 19 -11.19 21.37 -21.20
N MET A 20 -10.76 20.34 -21.94
CA MET A 20 -9.83 19.33 -21.41
C MET A 20 -8.48 19.92 -21.04
N VAL A 21 -7.91 20.83 -21.85
CA VAL A 21 -6.64 21.49 -21.54
C VAL A 21 -6.70 22.30 -20.24
N PHE A 22 -7.88 22.85 -19.88
CA PHE A 22 -8.05 23.58 -18.62
C PHE A 22 -8.34 22.68 -17.41
N VAL A 23 -9.02 21.55 -17.59
CA VAL A 23 -9.40 20.64 -16.48
C VAL A 23 -8.31 19.63 -16.15
N LEU A 24 -7.49 19.24 -17.13
CA LEU A 24 -6.45 18.22 -16.94
C LEU A 24 -5.33 18.65 -15.98
N PRO A 25 -4.79 19.90 -16.03
CA PRO A 25 -3.75 20.36 -15.11
C PRO A 25 -4.13 20.32 -13.62
N PRO A 26 -5.31 20.80 -13.16
CA PRO A 26 -5.66 20.73 -11.74
C PRO A 26 -5.91 19.29 -11.27
N ILE A 27 -6.43 18.40 -12.14
CA ILE A 27 -6.55 16.97 -11.82
C ILE A 27 -5.16 16.35 -11.65
N LEU A 28 -4.23 16.63 -12.57
CA LEU A 28 -2.84 16.17 -12.45
C LEU A 28 -2.18 16.72 -11.20
N MET A 29 -2.39 18.00 -10.87
CA MET A 29 -1.88 18.60 -9.64
C MET A 29 -2.47 17.95 -8.39
N ALA A 30 -3.78 17.67 -8.37
CA ALA A 30 -4.45 17.00 -7.26
C ALA A 30 -3.90 15.58 -7.06
N ILE A 31 -3.68 14.84 -8.15
CA ILE A 31 -3.07 13.51 -8.12
C ILE A 31 -1.61 13.59 -7.65
N MET A 32 -0.82 14.55 -8.15
CA MET A 32 0.56 14.76 -7.71
C MET A 32 0.65 15.25 -6.25
N SER A 33 -0.38 15.94 -5.75
CA SER A 33 -0.48 16.38 -4.35
C SER A 33 -0.67 15.21 -3.38
N GLN A 34 -1.24 14.09 -3.86
CA GLN A 34 -1.21 12.80 -3.16
C GLN A 34 0.13 12.10 -3.39
N THR A 35 1.20 12.83 -3.14
CA THR A 35 2.55 12.44 -3.51
C THR A 35 2.86 11.08 -2.88
N PRO A 36 3.34 10.09 -3.65
CA PRO A 36 3.73 8.78 -3.12
C PRO A 36 4.67 8.92 -1.92
N LEU A 37 5.46 10.01 -1.90
CA LEU A 37 6.33 10.38 -0.80
C LEU A 37 5.60 10.50 0.55
N ARG A 38 4.37 11.04 0.58
CA ARG A 38 3.56 11.07 1.81
C ARG A 38 3.15 9.66 2.22
N LYS A 39 2.71 8.82 1.28
CA LYS A 39 2.32 7.43 1.57
C LYS A 39 3.50 6.58 2.06
N ILE A 40 4.67 6.75 1.44
CA ILE A 40 5.92 6.11 1.87
C ILE A 40 6.30 6.56 3.28
N LYS A 41 6.22 7.87 3.58
CA LYS A 41 6.46 8.38 4.94
C LYS A 41 5.47 7.82 5.97
N GLN A 42 4.20 7.67 5.59
CA GLN A 42 3.20 7.04 6.45
C GLN A 42 3.52 5.56 6.69
N LEU A 43 3.92 4.83 5.66
CA LEU A 43 4.35 3.43 5.76
C LEU A 43 5.56 3.27 6.68
N ASP A 44 6.59 4.10 6.49
CA ASP A 44 7.76 4.16 7.37
C ASP A 44 7.39 4.39 8.83
N ASN A 45 6.48 5.35 9.07
CA ASN A 45 6.05 5.68 10.42
C ASN A 45 5.32 4.48 11.04
N LYS A 46 4.45 3.80 10.28
CA LYS A 46 3.77 2.58 10.74
C LYS A 46 4.74 1.44 11.05
N ILE A 47 5.75 1.20 10.21
CA ILE A 47 6.78 0.17 10.45
C ILE A 47 7.54 0.50 11.73
N ARG A 48 7.95 1.76 11.90
CA ARG A 48 8.65 2.25 13.10
C ARG A 48 7.80 2.11 14.36
N GLU A 49 6.54 2.51 14.32
CA GLU A 49 5.60 2.34 15.44
C GLU A 49 5.40 0.87 15.79
N THR A 50 5.29 -0.01 14.79
CA THR A 50 5.12 -1.46 15.01
C THR A 50 6.38 -2.08 15.62
N ARG A 51 7.57 -1.60 15.21
CA ARG A 51 8.84 -2.01 15.81
C ARG A 51 8.95 -1.55 17.26
N ALA A 52 8.66 -0.28 17.54
CA ALA A 52 8.66 0.25 18.91
C ALA A 52 7.65 -0.50 19.80
N PHE A 53 6.49 -0.86 19.26
CA PHE A 53 5.50 -1.68 19.96
C PHE A 53 6.03 -3.09 20.26
N LEU A 54 6.71 -3.73 19.30
CA LEU A 54 7.31 -5.05 19.51
C LEU A 54 8.43 -5.01 20.57
N ASP A 55 9.27 -3.98 20.54
CA ASP A 55 10.34 -3.79 21.52
C ASP A 55 9.76 -3.54 22.93
N ASP A 56 8.70 -2.73 23.07
CA ASP A 56 7.98 -2.53 24.35
C ASP A 56 7.38 -3.83 24.90
N VAL A 57 6.86 -4.70 24.03
CA VAL A 57 6.27 -6.00 24.41
C VAL A 57 7.35 -6.99 24.86
N GLU A 58 8.52 -6.96 24.23
CA GLU A 58 9.69 -7.75 24.63
C GLU A 58 10.24 -7.26 25.98
N ASP A 59 10.39 -5.95 26.16
CA ASP A 59 10.86 -5.34 27.41
C ASP A 59 9.95 -5.71 28.60
N LYS A 60 8.63 -5.69 28.38
CA LYS A 60 7.64 -6.11 29.38
C LYS A 60 7.59 -7.62 29.59
N ARG A 61 8.31 -8.42 28.79
CA ARG A 61 8.30 -9.90 28.79
C ARG A 61 6.88 -10.47 28.79
N ILE A 62 5.99 -9.81 28.07
CA ILE A 62 4.61 -10.25 27.92
C ILE A 62 4.64 -11.54 27.09
N LEU A 63 5.25 -11.49 25.92
CA LEU A 63 5.49 -12.66 25.08
C LEU A 63 6.71 -13.45 25.61
N ARG A 64 6.50 -14.72 25.97
CA ARG A 64 7.58 -15.63 26.41
C ARG A 64 8.26 -16.37 25.26
N ASP A 65 7.61 -16.41 24.10
CA ASP A 65 8.14 -17.06 22.90
C ASP A 65 9.19 -16.20 22.20
N GLY A 66 10.44 -16.34 22.62
CA GLY A 66 11.61 -15.82 21.92
C GLY A 66 11.65 -16.10 20.40
N PRO A 67 11.35 -17.33 19.90
CA PRO A 67 11.37 -17.59 18.46
C PRO A 67 10.28 -16.81 17.70
N TYR A 68 9.13 -16.55 18.31
CA TYR A 68 8.07 -15.74 17.70
C TYR A 68 8.50 -14.28 17.54
N ILE A 69 9.10 -13.69 18.58
CA ILE A 69 9.64 -12.32 18.51
C ILE A 69 10.72 -12.20 17.42
N ALA A 70 11.62 -13.18 17.33
CA ALA A 70 12.65 -13.22 16.30
C ALA A 70 12.05 -13.28 14.87
N LEU A 71 10.98 -14.06 14.69
CA LEU A 71 10.26 -14.12 13.41
C LEU A 71 9.61 -12.77 13.06
N CYS A 72 8.93 -12.12 14.01
CA CYS A 72 8.34 -10.80 13.80
C CYS A 72 9.39 -9.75 13.45
N ARG A 73 10.54 -9.75 14.13
CA ARG A 73 11.68 -8.87 13.81
C ARG A 73 12.19 -9.09 12.41
N ARG A 74 12.40 -10.36 12.01
CA ARG A 74 12.85 -10.69 10.65
C ARG A 74 11.86 -10.19 9.58
N ARG A 75 10.55 -10.34 9.83
CA ARG A 75 9.50 -9.80 8.95
C ARG A 75 9.55 -8.27 8.88
N LEU A 76 9.67 -7.57 10.02
CA LEU A 76 9.80 -6.11 10.03
C LEU A 76 11.03 -5.64 9.25
N THR A 77 12.19 -6.28 9.41
CA THR A 77 13.40 -5.94 8.64
C THR A 77 13.21 -6.17 7.14
N ALA A 78 12.51 -7.23 6.74
CA ALA A 78 12.18 -7.44 5.32
C ALA A 78 11.30 -6.32 4.76
N LEU A 79 10.27 -5.90 5.52
CA LEU A 79 9.40 -4.78 5.14
C LEU A 79 10.15 -3.45 5.09
N GLU A 80 11.09 -3.19 6.02
CA GLU A 80 11.97 -2.01 6.01
C GLU A 80 12.83 -1.97 4.74
N LEU A 81 13.37 -3.12 4.33
CA LEU A 81 14.20 -3.24 3.13
C LEU A 81 13.37 -2.98 1.86
N GLU A 82 12.18 -3.55 1.76
CA GLU A 82 11.27 -3.33 0.63
C GLU A 82 10.81 -1.85 0.55
N ALA A 83 10.48 -1.24 1.69
CA ALA A 83 10.19 0.19 1.77
C ALA A 83 11.40 1.04 1.34
N GLY A 84 12.62 0.60 1.62
CA GLY A 84 13.87 1.21 1.16
C GLY A 84 14.01 1.20 -0.36
N VAL A 85 13.72 0.06 -1.00
CA VAL A 85 13.72 -0.07 -2.48
C VAL A 85 12.66 0.84 -3.10
N LEU A 86 11.45 0.86 -2.54
CA LEU A 86 10.37 1.74 -2.99
C LEU A 86 10.77 3.22 -2.90
N LYS A 87 11.45 3.65 -1.82
CA LYS A 87 12.00 5.02 -1.73
C LYS A 87 12.99 5.32 -2.83
N LEU A 88 13.97 4.44 -3.04
CA LEU A 88 14.99 4.64 -4.06
C LEU A 88 14.36 4.76 -5.45
N SER A 89 13.39 3.91 -5.78
CA SER A 89 12.64 4.02 -7.04
C SER A 89 11.85 5.34 -7.15
N ALA A 90 11.23 5.80 -6.06
CA ALA A 90 10.51 7.06 -6.03
C ALA A 90 11.44 8.28 -6.16
N TYR A 91 12.68 8.20 -5.66
CA TYR A 91 13.69 9.23 -5.83
C TYR A 91 14.37 9.22 -7.21
N ALA A 92 14.51 8.04 -7.83
CA ALA A 92 15.13 7.88 -9.15
C ALA A 92 14.23 8.38 -10.31
N ALA A 93 12.91 8.44 -10.12
CA ALA A 93 11.95 8.90 -11.11
C ALA A 93 11.94 10.43 -11.28
N GLY A 94 13.05 11.00 -11.79
CA GLY A 94 13.23 12.43 -12.01
C GLY A 94 12.58 13.01 -13.29
N THR A 95 12.20 12.19 -14.28
CA THR A 95 11.54 12.56 -15.56
C THR A 95 10.84 11.32 -16.17
N THR A 96 9.75 11.30 -16.95
CA THR A 96 8.80 12.29 -17.49
C THR A 96 7.38 11.69 -17.31
N GLY A 97 6.52 12.35 -16.52
CA GLY A 97 5.05 12.20 -16.42
C GLY A 97 4.39 10.81 -16.51
N GLN A 98 4.43 10.18 -17.69
CA GLN A 98 3.72 8.92 -17.98
C GLN A 98 4.43 7.68 -17.43
N GLN A 99 5.77 7.64 -17.46
CA GLN A 99 6.52 6.59 -16.77
C GLN A 99 6.32 6.71 -15.26
N LEU A 100 6.26 7.95 -14.76
CA LEU A 100 5.88 8.22 -13.38
C LEU A 100 4.46 7.73 -13.11
N GLN A 101 3.49 7.93 -13.99
CA GLN A 101 2.12 7.45 -13.78
C GLN A 101 2.04 5.92 -13.67
N GLY A 102 2.68 5.17 -14.57
CA GLY A 102 2.70 3.71 -14.52
C GLY A 102 3.47 3.17 -13.31
N LEU A 103 4.57 3.85 -12.95
CA LEU A 103 5.32 3.54 -11.75
C LEU A 103 4.51 3.89 -10.49
N LEU A 104 3.78 5.00 -10.46
CA LEU A 104 2.95 5.43 -9.34
C LEU A 104 1.76 4.51 -9.10
N THR A 105 1.10 4.01 -10.14
CA THR A 105 0.00 3.05 -9.97
C THR A 105 0.53 1.74 -9.39
N GLY A 106 1.63 1.20 -9.93
CA GLY A 106 2.28 0.01 -9.37
C GLY A 106 2.77 0.23 -7.94
N LEU A 107 3.53 1.30 -7.72
CA LEU A 107 4.12 1.67 -6.43
C LEU A 107 3.05 1.98 -5.38
N SER A 108 1.95 2.64 -5.76
CA SER A 108 0.85 2.91 -4.83
C SER A 108 0.13 1.63 -4.42
N ILE A 109 -0.04 0.66 -5.33
CA ILE A 109 -0.59 -0.66 -4.99
C ILE A 109 0.36 -1.38 -4.03
N SER A 110 1.67 -1.41 -4.33
CA SER A 110 2.69 -2.04 -3.47
C SER A 110 2.77 -1.38 -2.09
N ILE A 111 2.73 -0.04 -2.00
CA ILE A 111 2.71 0.66 -0.71
C ILE A 111 1.45 0.31 0.08
N HIS A 112 0.30 0.22 -0.60
CA HIS A 112 -0.96 -0.13 0.05
C HIS A 112 -0.92 -1.58 0.56
N SER A 113 -0.46 -2.53 -0.25
CA SER A 113 -0.32 -3.93 0.18
C SER A 113 0.65 -4.06 1.35
N LEU A 114 1.79 -3.36 1.30
CA LEU A 114 2.75 -3.37 2.39
C LEU A 114 2.15 -2.79 3.68
N GLY A 115 1.35 -1.72 3.57
CA GLY A 115 0.60 -1.14 4.68
C GLY A 115 -0.40 -2.13 5.29
N GLN A 116 -1.09 -2.92 4.46
CA GLN A 116 -1.98 -3.97 4.93
C GLN A 116 -1.22 -5.08 5.65
N ILE A 117 -0.05 -5.50 5.14
CA ILE A 117 0.80 -6.51 5.78
C ILE A 117 1.29 -6.03 7.16
N VAL A 118 1.72 -4.77 7.29
CA VAL A 118 2.13 -4.18 8.57
C VAL A 118 0.95 -4.16 9.56
N ASN A 119 -0.24 -3.75 9.11
CA ASN A 119 -1.44 -3.75 9.93
C ASN A 119 -1.83 -5.17 10.38
N ALA A 120 -1.75 -6.15 9.48
CA ALA A 120 -2.01 -7.55 9.79
C ALA A 120 -1.02 -8.09 10.82
N LEU A 121 0.28 -7.80 10.67
CA LEU A 121 1.31 -8.17 11.63
C LEU A 121 1.05 -7.53 13.00
N ARG A 122 0.65 -6.25 13.04
CA ARG A 122 0.28 -5.57 14.28
C ARG A 122 -0.92 -6.23 14.95
N ALA A 123 -1.93 -6.64 14.19
CA ALA A 123 -3.09 -7.37 14.69
C ALA A 123 -2.71 -8.75 15.24
N GLU A 124 -1.85 -9.50 14.54
CA GLU A 124 -1.33 -10.79 15.01
C GLU A 124 -0.58 -10.64 16.35
N ILE A 125 0.28 -9.64 16.48
CA ILE A 125 1.01 -9.36 17.73
C ILE A 125 0.03 -9.01 18.85
N ALA A 126 -0.97 -8.15 18.57
CA ALA A 126 -1.98 -7.77 19.55
C ALA A 126 -2.84 -8.98 19.99
N GLU A 127 -3.19 -9.88 19.06
CA GLU A 127 -3.91 -11.11 19.38
C GLU A 127 -3.06 -12.06 20.22
N ALA A 128 -1.78 -12.23 19.90
CA ALA A 128 -0.84 -13.05 20.67
C ALA A 128 -0.72 -12.54 22.11
N ILE A 129 -0.59 -11.22 22.29
CA ILE A 129 -0.59 -10.56 23.61
C ILE A 129 -1.90 -10.82 24.35
N SER A 130 -3.04 -10.67 23.68
CA SER A 130 -4.36 -10.88 24.30
C SER A 130 -4.57 -12.32 24.75
N LYS A 131 -4.10 -13.31 23.96
CA LYS A 131 -4.14 -14.73 24.31
C LYS A 131 -3.29 -15.02 25.56
N GLU A 132 -2.08 -14.49 25.61
CA GLU A 132 -1.18 -14.65 26.75
C GLU A 132 -1.74 -14.01 28.04
N ASP A 133 -2.30 -12.80 27.96
CA ASP A 133 -2.89 -12.13 29.13
C ASP A 133 -4.12 -12.89 29.67
N ARG A 134 -4.95 -13.45 28.78
CA ARG A 134 -6.06 -14.35 29.18
C ARG A 134 -5.53 -15.59 29.89
N GLN A 135 -4.44 -16.18 29.42
CA GLN A 135 -3.84 -17.36 30.03
C GLN A 135 -3.21 -17.06 31.40
N ARG A 136 -2.73 -15.83 31.62
CA ARG A 136 -2.21 -15.38 32.92
C ARG A 136 -3.30 -15.01 33.93
N ARG A 137 -4.54 -14.75 33.48
CA ARG A 137 -5.69 -14.44 34.35
C ARG A 137 -6.79 -15.50 34.29
N PRO A 138 -6.50 -16.79 34.57
CA PRO A 138 -7.50 -17.85 34.46
C PRO A 138 -8.64 -17.76 35.49
N GLY A 139 -8.57 -16.84 36.47
CA GLY A 139 -9.57 -16.66 37.52
C GLY A 139 -10.41 -15.38 37.42
N MET A 140 -10.11 -14.46 36.49
CA MET A 140 -10.87 -13.23 36.33
C MET A 140 -11.91 -13.45 35.24
N GLN A 141 -13.02 -14.08 35.66
CA GLN A 141 -14.22 -14.32 34.87
C GLN A 141 -14.49 -13.10 33.98
N ALA A 142 -14.65 -13.34 32.67
CA ALA A 142 -14.88 -12.29 31.69
C ALA A 142 -15.96 -11.33 32.24
N PRO A 143 -15.70 -10.00 32.26
CA PRO A 143 -16.73 -9.05 32.68
C PRO A 143 -18.01 -9.38 31.90
N PRO A 144 -19.17 -9.42 32.58
CA PRO A 144 -20.42 -9.82 31.96
C PRO A 144 -20.57 -9.05 30.64
N PRO A 145 -21.00 -9.72 29.55
CA PRO A 145 -21.10 -9.08 28.25
C PRO A 145 -21.86 -7.76 28.45
N PRO A 146 -21.29 -6.62 28.01
CA PRO A 146 -21.95 -5.34 28.18
C PRO A 146 -23.36 -5.47 27.60
N PRO A 147 -24.39 -4.92 28.28
CA PRO A 147 -25.76 -4.99 27.80
C PRO A 147 -25.80 -4.51 26.33
N PRO A 148 -26.65 -5.11 25.47
CA PRO A 148 -26.65 -4.91 24.02
C PRO A 148 -27.05 -3.51 23.53
N HIS A 149 -26.85 -2.47 24.35
CA HIS A 149 -27.33 -1.12 24.09
C HIS A 149 -26.14 -0.15 24.17
N SER A 150 -25.91 0.57 23.07
CA SER A 150 -25.12 1.81 22.93
C SER A 150 -23.66 1.76 22.46
N ALA A 151 -22.94 0.63 22.49
CA ALA A 151 -21.56 0.60 21.94
C ALA A 151 -21.49 0.40 20.41
N SER A 152 -22.55 -0.12 19.80
CA SER A 152 -22.60 -0.43 18.36
C SER A 152 -22.82 0.79 17.46
N GLU A 153 -23.25 1.94 18.00
CA GLU A 153 -23.47 3.16 17.19
C GLU A 153 -22.18 3.99 17.03
N SER A 154 -21.33 4.10 18.05
CA SER A 154 -20.07 4.84 17.95
C SER A 154 -18.98 4.12 17.16
N LEU A 155 -18.97 2.78 17.15
CA LEU A 155 -18.05 2.02 16.28
C LEU A 155 -18.52 1.99 14.82
N ARG A 156 -19.84 2.05 14.58
CA ARG A 156 -20.39 2.17 13.22
C ARG A 156 -20.11 3.54 12.60
N SER A 157 -20.11 4.62 13.37
CA SER A 157 -19.74 5.94 12.82
C SER A 157 -18.24 6.06 12.52
N PHE A 158 -17.38 5.34 13.24
CA PHE A 158 -15.94 5.29 12.96
C PHE A 158 -15.58 4.33 11.82
N LEU A 159 -16.33 3.24 11.62
CA LEU A 159 -16.12 2.28 10.54
C LEU A 159 -16.82 2.67 9.22
N ALA A 160 -17.86 3.52 9.26
CA ALA A 160 -18.56 3.99 8.06
C ALA A 160 -17.74 4.97 7.19
N ASP A 161 -16.58 5.43 7.65
CA ASP A 161 -15.64 6.24 6.86
C ASP A 161 -14.45 5.41 6.31
N GLU A 162 -14.39 4.11 6.62
CA GLU A 162 -13.34 3.19 6.16
C GLU A 162 -13.90 1.93 5.47
N ASP A 163 -15.11 2.01 4.89
CA ASP A 163 -15.62 1.03 3.92
C ASP A 163 -14.85 1.15 2.59
N THR A 164 -13.55 0.85 2.64
CA THR A 164 -12.88 0.19 1.51
C THR A 164 -12.95 -1.29 1.82
N GLU A 165 -14.05 -1.90 1.40
CA GLU A 165 -14.29 -3.34 1.33
C GLU A 165 -13.30 -3.98 0.33
N VAL A 166 -12.00 -3.89 0.61
CA VAL A 166 -10.95 -4.61 -0.10
C VAL A 166 -10.76 -5.90 0.67
N GLY A 167 -11.47 -6.91 0.18
CA GLY A 167 -11.69 -8.18 0.83
C GLY A 167 -10.45 -8.82 1.44
N ARG A 168 -10.70 -9.54 2.54
CA ARG A 168 -9.90 -10.65 3.07
C ARG A 168 -9.70 -11.76 2.03
N ARG A 169 -9.09 -11.46 0.90
CA ARG A 169 -8.28 -12.47 0.22
C ARG A 169 -7.02 -12.56 1.05
N SER A 170 -6.92 -13.61 1.85
CA SER A 170 -5.64 -14.11 2.34
C SER A 170 -4.75 -14.23 1.12
N VAL A 171 -3.95 -13.20 0.84
CA VAL A 171 -2.92 -13.28 -0.18
C VAL A 171 -1.91 -14.24 0.41
N ASP A 172 -1.95 -15.48 -0.07
CA ASP A 172 -0.98 -16.48 0.33
C ASP A 172 0.42 -15.90 0.12
N ILE A 173 1.25 -15.97 1.15
CA ILE A 173 2.62 -15.40 1.16
C ILE A 173 3.47 -15.97 0.01
N ALA A 174 3.12 -17.16 -0.47
CA ALA A 174 3.70 -17.77 -1.67
C ALA A 174 3.44 -16.95 -2.95
N ASP A 175 2.25 -16.35 -3.07
CA ASP A 175 1.84 -15.58 -4.24
C ASP A 175 2.62 -14.26 -4.35
N LEU A 176 2.98 -13.66 -3.21
CA LEU A 176 3.82 -12.46 -3.14
C LEU A 176 5.27 -12.72 -3.56
N SER A 177 5.79 -13.92 -3.25
CA SER A 177 7.14 -14.33 -3.63
C SER A 177 7.23 -14.55 -5.15
N ASP A 178 6.19 -15.14 -5.75
CA ASP A 178 6.10 -15.34 -7.19
C ASP A 178 5.99 -14.00 -7.94
N LEU A 179 5.27 -13.04 -7.37
CA LEU A 179 5.12 -11.69 -7.94
C LEU A 179 6.45 -10.92 -7.93
N GLN A 180 7.23 -11.00 -6.85
CA GLN A 180 8.57 -10.41 -6.83
C GLN A 180 9.53 -11.09 -7.80
N LEU A 181 9.44 -12.41 -7.96
CA LEU A 181 10.25 -13.14 -8.94
C LEU A 181 9.95 -12.68 -10.37
N ARG A 182 8.66 -12.51 -10.72
CA ARG A 182 8.24 -12.00 -12.03
C ARG A 182 8.68 -10.56 -12.28
N ILE A 183 8.67 -9.70 -11.27
CA ILE A 183 9.15 -8.31 -11.42
C ILE A 183 10.66 -8.30 -11.69
N LEU A 184 11.44 -9.12 -11.00
CA LEU A 184 12.88 -9.28 -11.26
C LEU A 184 13.14 -9.86 -12.66
N GLU A 185 12.33 -10.82 -13.11
CA GLU A 185 12.45 -11.42 -14.44
C GLU A 185 12.15 -10.43 -15.56
N ILE A 186 11.13 -9.57 -15.39
CA ILE A 186 10.81 -8.50 -16.34
C ILE A 186 11.94 -7.46 -16.39
N HIS A 187 12.54 -7.12 -15.23
CA HIS A 187 13.70 -6.21 -15.21
C HIS A 187 14.94 -6.82 -15.88
N ALA A 188 15.20 -8.11 -15.64
CA ALA A 188 16.31 -8.82 -16.28
C ALA A 188 16.11 -8.96 -17.79
N ALA A 189 14.88 -9.16 -18.26
CA ALA A 189 14.55 -9.22 -19.69
C ALA A 189 14.61 -7.83 -20.38
N SER A 190 14.46 -6.74 -19.63
CA SER A 190 14.59 -5.38 -20.16
C SER A 190 16.04 -4.96 -20.42
N ASP A 191 17.01 -5.69 -19.88
CA ASP A 191 18.43 -5.33 -19.94
C ASP A 191 19.21 -6.16 -20.97
N THR A 192 18.52 -6.92 -21.84
CA THR A 192 19.16 -7.49 -23.03
C THR A 192 19.49 -6.35 -24.00
N PRO A 193 20.77 -5.97 -24.17
CA PRO A 193 21.12 -4.95 -25.13
C PRO A 193 20.74 -5.46 -26.52
N ASP A 194 20.03 -4.65 -27.30
CA ASP A 194 19.75 -4.91 -28.71
C ASP A 194 21.06 -5.27 -29.40
N GLU A 195 21.24 -6.57 -29.63
CA GLU A 195 22.41 -7.17 -30.24
C GLU A 195 22.47 -6.64 -31.67
N TRP A 196 23.36 -5.66 -31.87
CA TRP A 196 23.70 -5.10 -33.17
C TRP A 196 24.10 -6.22 -34.12
N ALA A 197 23.15 -6.69 -34.91
CA ALA A 197 23.42 -7.63 -36.00
C ALA A 197 24.32 -6.95 -37.03
N PRO A 198 25.55 -7.45 -37.27
CA PRO A 198 26.38 -6.93 -38.35
C PRO A 198 25.74 -7.28 -39.69
N GLY A 199 25.43 -6.27 -40.49
CA GLY A 199 24.85 -6.43 -41.82
C GLY A 199 25.76 -7.24 -42.76
N PRO A 200 25.18 -8.03 -43.68
CA PRO A 200 25.95 -8.82 -44.63
C PRO A 200 26.63 -7.90 -45.66
N LEU A 201 27.92 -8.15 -45.88
CA LEU A 201 28.78 -7.52 -46.89
C LEU A 201 28.38 -7.93 -48.32
#